data_AF-A0A821S4V6-F1
#
_entry.id   AF-A0A821S4V6-F1
#
_cell.length_a   1.000
_cell.length_b   1.000
_cell.length_c   1.000
_cell.angle_alpha   90.00
_cell.angle_beta   90.00
_cell.angle_gamma   90.00
#
_symmetry.space_group_name_H-M   'P 1'
#
loop_
_entity.id
_entity.type
_entity.pdbx_description
1 polymer ?
#
loop_
_entity_poly.entity_id
_entity_poly.type
_entity_poly.pdbx_seq_one_letter_code
_entity_poly.pdbx_strand_id
1 'polypeptide(L)'
;TDKTIEALAFPHLFPDGQGSYDEDRQTILRWKEYCKARLFSSDSRFASDSSYIFYLQYLGDLKQVYSGINIAFRKKLPMNAKQSLDEMQMKFLMKKDMIYRHLQCVRGSPQYWH
;
A
#
# COMPACT_ATOMS: atom_id res chain seq x y z
N THR A 1 -2.02 -2.35 12.12
CA THR A 1 -0.60 -2.29 11.72
C THR A 1 0.12 -1.56 12.80
N ASP A 2 1.24 -2.09 13.28
CA ASP A 2 1.96 -1.51 14.40
C ASP A 2 2.59 -0.18 13.96
N LYS A 3 2.27 0.91 14.68
CA LYS A 3 2.49 2.31 14.24
C LYS A 3 3.97 2.66 14.13
N THR A 4 4.86 1.85 14.72
CA THR A 4 6.29 2.13 14.81
C THR A 4 7.16 1.20 13.96
N ILE A 5 6.55 0.30 13.15
CA ILE A 5 7.31 -0.67 12.33
C ILE A 5 8.36 0.00 11.45
N GLU A 6 8.02 1.12 10.81
CA GLU A 6 8.95 1.84 9.95
C GLU A 6 10.16 2.36 10.71
N ALA A 7 9.94 2.96 11.89
CA ALA A 7 11.02 3.49 12.73
C ALA A 7 11.88 2.36 13.33
N LEU A 8 11.27 1.22 13.68
CA LEU A 8 11.97 0.04 14.18
C LEU A 8 12.81 -0.65 13.10
N ALA A 9 12.35 -0.64 11.85
CA ALA A 9 13.07 -1.25 10.72
C ALA A 9 14.25 -0.39 10.25
N PHE A 10 14.17 0.93 10.40
CA PHE A 10 15.19 1.88 9.95
C PHE A 10 15.64 2.85 11.06
N PRO A 11 16.19 2.34 12.19
CA PRO A 11 16.54 3.20 13.34
C PRO A 11 17.59 4.27 13.00
N HIS A 12 18.46 4.04 12.01
CA HIS A 12 19.44 5.02 11.53
C HIS A 12 18.81 6.19 10.77
N LEU A 13 17.62 6.01 10.20
CA LEU A 13 16.84 7.07 9.56
C LEU A 13 15.89 7.77 10.55
N PHE A 14 15.53 7.09 11.64
CA PHE A 14 14.61 7.55 12.66
C PHE A 14 15.27 7.56 14.05
N PRO A 15 16.26 8.44 14.30
CA PRO A 15 16.99 8.46 15.57
C PRO A 15 16.09 8.73 16.78
N ASP A 16 15.03 9.52 16.61
CA ASP A 16 14.06 9.83 17.66
C ASP A 16 12.87 8.84 17.70
N GLY A 17 12.83 7.87 16.76
CA GLY A 17 11.72 6.93 16.62
C GLY A 17 10.39 7.56 16.20
N GLN A 18 10.40 8.81 15.76
CA GLN A 18 9.22 9.60 15.39
C GLN A 18 9.19 9.96 13.90
N GLY A 19 8.02 10.26 13.37
CA GLY A 19 7.75 10.63 11.99
C GLY A 19 7.29 9.48 11.09
N SER A 20 6.95 8.30 11.62
CA SER A 20 6.49 7.17 10.80
C SER A 20 5.22 7.50 10.01
N TYR A 21 4.94 6.77 8.93
CA TYR A 21 3.73 7.00 8.15
C TYR A 21 2.44 6.86 8.97
N ASP A 22 2.36 5.85 9.83
CA ASP A 22 1.16 5.44 10.59
C ASP A 22 1.00 6.16 11.94
N GLU A 23 1.81 7.17 12.23
CA GLU A 23 1.67 8.03 13.40
C GLU A 23 0.38 8.88 13.39
N ASP A 24 -0.13 9.16 14.59
CA ASP A 24 -1.28 10.03 14.77
C ASP A 24 -0.89 11.48 14.44
N ARG A 25 -1.48 12.02 13.38
CA ARG A 25 -1.30 13.42 12.95
C ARG A 25 -2.64 14.15 12.96
N GLN A 26 -2.59 15.46 13.22
CA GLN A 26 -3.77 16.32 13.13
C GLN A 26 -4.35 16.35 11.70
N THR A 27 -3.47 16.35 10.69
CA THR A 27 -3.85 16.32 9.27
C THR A 27 -3.56 14.96 8.67
N ILE A 28 -4.55 14.38 7.98
CA ILE A 28 -4.40 13.10 7.28
C ILE A 28 -3.43 13.28 6.12
N LEU A 29 -2.34 12.51 6.12
CA LEU A 29 -1.32 12.53 5.08
C LEU A 29 -1.55 11.39 4.07
N ARG A 30 -1.76 11.72 2.79
CA ARG A 30 -1.86 10.68 1.76
C ARG A 30 -0.50 10.04 1.56
N TRP A 31 -0.50 8.75 1.22
CA TRP A 31 0.73 7.99 1.00
C TRP A 31 1.70 8.66 0.02
N LYS A 32 1.19 9.23 -1.07
CA LYS A 32 2.02 9.95 -2.06
C LYS A 32 2.66 11.21 -1.49
N GLU A 33 1.96 11.93 -0.62
CA GLU A 33 2.47 13.14 0.04
C GLU A 33 3.58 12.77 1.03
N TYR A 34 3.39 11.69 1.77
CA TYR A 34 4.42 11.12 2.63
C TYR A 34 5.68 10.74 1.85
N CYS A 35 5.54 9.95 0.78
CA CYS A 35 6.67 9.57 -0.07
C CYS A 35 7.35 10.80 -0.67
N LYS A 36 6.57 11.80 -1.09
CA LYS A 36 7.13 13.05 -1.64
C LYS A 36 7.96 13.79 -0.59
N ALA A 37 7.44 13.93 0.63
CA ALA A 37 8.16 14.56 1.72
C ALA A 37 9.43 13.79 2.08
N ARG A 38 9.42 12.46 2.03
CA ARG A 38 10.60 11.63 2.34
C ARG A 38 11.67 11.66 1.25
N LEU A 39 11.27 11.64 -0.03
CA LEU A 39 12.21 11.53 -1.15
C LEU A 39 12.70 12.87 -1.67
N PHE A 40 11.92 13.95 -1.51
CA PHE A 40 12.22 15.27 -2.08
C PHE A 40 12.34 16.37 -1.01
N SER A 41 12.52 16.00 0.27
CA SER A 41 12.94 16.96 1.29
C SER A 41 14.36 17.44 1.01
N SER A 42 14.72 18.60 1.55
CA SER A 42 16.11 19.08 1.60
C SER A 42 17.03 18.09 2.31
N ASP A 43 16.47 17.29 3.21
CA ASP A 43 17.16 16.20 3.88
C ASP A 43 17.21 14.96 2.98
N SER A 44 18.40 14.67 2.45
CA SER A 44 18.64 13.55 1.54
C SER A 44 18.84 12.20 2.24
N ARG A 45 18.85 12.11 3.57
CA ARG A 45 19.13 10.85 4.30
C ARG A 45 18.22 9.70 3.84
N PHE A 46 16.92 9.99 3.67
CA PHE A 46 15.93 9.02 3.22
C PHE A 46 16.04 8.72 1.72
N ALA A 47 16.42 9.71 0.91
CA ALA A 47 16.57 9.55 -0.53
C ALA A 47 17.88 8.84 -0.92
N SER A 48 18.89 8.85 -0.06
CA SER A 48 20.16 8.16 -0.27
C SER A 48 20.11 6.68 0.13
N ASP A 49 19.13 6.26 0.93
CA ASP A 49 18.99 4.87 1.38
C ASP A 49 18.14 4.06 0.39
N SER A 50 18.80 3.19 -0.39
CA SER A 50 18.13 2.33 -1.36
C SER A 50 17.19 1.32 -0.73
N SER A 51 17.52 0.79 0.45
CA SER A 51 16.67 -0.16 1.19
C SER A 51 15.37 0.51 1.60
N TYR A 52 15.46 1.76 2.06
CA TYR A 52 14.28 2.56 2.40
C TYR A 52 13.43 2.90 1.18
N ILE A 53 14.04 3.24 0.04
CA ILE A 53 13.31 3.47 -1.21
C ILE A 53 12.53 2.21 -1.63
N PHE A 54 13.15 1.03 -1.60
CA PHE A 54 12.46 -0.22 -1.93
C PHE A 54 11.35 -0.58 -0.95
N TYR A 55 11.54 -0.27 0.33
CA TYR A 55 10.49 -0.41 1.34
C TYR A 55 9.27 0.47 1.02
N LEU A 56 9.48 1.75 0.69
CA LEU A 56 8.40 2.65 0.26
C LEU A 56 7.71 2.15 -1.02
N GLN A 57 8.47 1.66 -1.99
CA GLN A 57 7.93 1.08 -3.21
C GLN A 57 7.02 -0.12 -2.91
N TYR A 58 7.50 -1.06 -2.09
CA TYR A 58 6.75 -2.26 -1.70
C TYR A 58 5.43 -1.91 -1.00
N LEU A 59 5.45 -0.98 -0.05
CA LEU A 59 4.23 -0.53 0.62
C LEU A 59 3.25 0.17 -0.33
N GLY A 60 3.76 0.92 -1.30
CA GLY A 60 2.95 1.51 -2.37
C GLY A 60 2.25 0.44 -3.21
N ASP A 61 2.99 -0.59 -3.62
CA ASP A 61 2.45 -1.70 -4.41
C ASP A 61 1.38 -2.46 -3.63
N LEU A 62 1.60 -2.76 -2.34
CA LEU A 62 0.59 -3.38 -1.47
C LEU A 62 -0.70 -2.55 -1.37
N LYS A 63 -0.58 -1.22 -1.20
CA LYS A 63 -1.75 -0.33 -1.15
C LYS A 63 -2.51 -0.32 -2.47
N GLN A 64 -1.79 -0.36 -3.59
CA GLN A 64 -2.40 -0.42 -4.92
C GLN A 64 -3.12 -1.75 -5.17
N VAL A 65 -2.51 -2.88 -4.78
CA VAL A 65 -3.12 -4.21 -4.78
C VAL A 65 -4.44 -4.19 -4.01
N TYR A 66 -4.42 -3.70 -2.78
CA TYR A 66 -5.61 -3.65 -1.93
C TYR A 66 -6.72 -2.75 -2.52
N SER A 67 -6.34 -1.61 -3.09
CA SER A 67 -7.27 -0.72 -3.78
C SER A 67 -7.92 -1.41 -4.99
N GLY A 68 -7.13 -2.10 -5.81
CA GLY A 68 -7.61 -2.87 -6.97
C GLY A 68 -8.60 -3.96 -6.57
N ILE A 69 -8.30 -4.67 -5.47
CA ILE A 69 -9.19 -5.67 -4.87
C ILE A 69 -10.52 -5.02 -4.45
N ASN A 70 -10.47 -3.92 -3.70
CA ASN A 70 -11.67 -3.23 -3.21
C ASN A 70 -12.56 -2.70 -4.36
N ILE A 71 -11.95 -2.18 -5.44
CA ILE A 71 -12.67 -1.76 -6.65
C ILE A 71 -13.34 -2.95 -7.33
N ALA A 72 -12.62 -4.07 -7.48
CA ALA A 72 -13.18 -5.28 -8.07
C ALA A 72 -14.39 -5.82 -7.26
N PHE A 73 -14.30 -5.78 -5.92
CA PHE A 73 -15.40 -6.13 -5.03
C PHE A 73 -16.62 -5.23 -5.25
N ARG A 74 -16.44 -3.90 -5.21
CA ARG A 74 -17.54 -2.93 -5.39
C ARG A 74 -18.24 -3.05 -6.74
N LYS A 75 -17.49 -3.38 -7.81
CA LYS A 75 -18.06 -3.52 -9.16
C LYS A 75 -18.89 -4.79 -9.35
N LYS A 76 -18.63 -5.84 -8.56
CA LYS A 76 -19.24 -7.17 -8.79
C LYS A 76 -20.36 -7.52 -7.83
N LEU A 77 -20.46 -6.84 -6.69
CA LEU A 77 -21.59 -7.02 -5.80
C LEU A 77 -22.38 -5.70 -5.66
N PRO A 78 -23.66 -5.65 -6.03
CA PRO A 78 -24.56 -4.56 -5.62
C PRO A 78 -24.88 -4.77 -4.14
N MET A 79 -24.08 -4.21 -3.23
CA MET A 79 -24.13 -4.62 -1.82
C MET A 79 -24.88 -3.66 -0.93
N ASN A 80 -25.90 -4.20 -0.27
CA ASN A 80 -26.23 -3.82 1.10
C ASN A 80 -25.17 -4.44 2.04
N ALA A 81 -24.76 -3.70 3.07
CA ALA A 81 -23.63 -4.02 3.96
C ALA A 81 -23.61 -5.46 4.52
N LYS A 82 -24.79 -6.08 4.67
CA LYS A 82 -24.97 -7.43 5.25
C LYS A 82 -24.39 -8.57 4.41
N GLN A 83 -24.32 -8.42 3.09
CA GLN A 83 -23.80 -9.46 2.19
C GLN A 83 -22.26 -9.44 2.10
N SER A 84 -21.60 -8.36 2.57
CA SER A 84 -20.14 -8.14 2.42
C SER A 84 -19.27 -8.98 3.32
N LEU A 85 -19.89 -9.59 4.32
CA LEU A 85 -19.24 -10.40 5.34
C LEU A 85 -19.25 -11.89 4.99
N ASP A 86 -19.83 -12.29 3.86
CA ASP A 86 -19.92 -13.69 3.47
C ASP A 86 -18.61 -14.20 2.86
N GLU A 87 -17.82 -14.88 3.70
CA GLU A 87 -16.48 -15.42 3.38
C GLU A 87 -16.50 -16.37 2.17
N MET A 88 -17.65 -17.01 1.91
CA MET A 88 -17.86 -17.93 0.79
C MET A 88 -17.88 -17.20 -0.56
N GLN A 89 -18.53 -16.04 -0.64
CA GLN A 89 -18.53 -15.21 -1.86
C GLN A 89 -17.14 -14.59 -2.09
N MET A 90 -16.42 -14.29 -1.01
CA MET A 90 -15.04 -13.82 -1.09
C MET A 90 -14.12 -14.85 -1.75
N LYS A 91 -14.18 -16.12 -1.31
CA LYS A 91 -13.41 -17.23 -1.90
C LYS A 91 -13.81 -17.54 -3.34
N PHE A 92 -15.09 -17.42 -3.68
CA PHE A 92 -15.58 -17.60 -5.06
C PHE A 92 -15.06 -16.52 -6.03
N LEU A 93 -15.00 -15.27 -5.58
CA LEU A 93 -14.47 -14.15 -6.38
C LEU A 93 -12.93 -14.22 -6.53
N MET A 94 -12.22 -14.70 -5.52
CA MET A 94 -10.77 -14.94 -5.58
C MET A 94 -10.38 -16.05 -6.56
N LYS A 95 -11.26 -17.03 -6.78
CA LYS A 95 -11.04 -18.15 -7.71
C LYS A 95 -11.10 -17.78 -9.19
N LYS A 96 -11.51 -16.56 -9.54
CA LYS A 96 -11.73 -16.13 -10.93
C LYS A 96 -10.62 -15.17 -11.35
N ASP A 97 -10.13 -15.31 -12.58
CA ASP A 97 -9.08 -14.51 -13.27
C ASP A 97 -9.28 -12.97 -13.26
N MET A 98 -10.32 -12.46 -12.59
CA MET A 98 -10.71 -11.06 -12.58
C MET A 98 -9.97 -10.21 -11.56
N ILE A 99 -9.56 -10.78 -10.43
CA ILE A 99 -8.66 -10.08 -9.49
C ILE A 99 -7.33 -9.85 -10.20
N TYR A 100 -6.82 -10.86 -10.92
CA TYR A 100 -5.61 -10.74 -11.72
C TYR A 100 -5.64 -9.56 -12.69
N ARG A 101 -6.77 -9.29 -13.36
CA ARG A 101 -6.92 -8.12 -14.25
C ARG A 101 -6.85 -6.76 -13.53
N HIS A 102 -7.27 -6.70 -12.27
CA HIS A 102 -7.15 -5.47 -11.45
C HIS A 102 -5.77 -5.37 -10.78
N LEU A 103 -5.09 -6.51 -10.58
CA LEU A 103 -3.69 -6.60 -10.15
C LEU A 103 -2.71 -6.34 -11.30
N GLN A 104 -3.15 -6.37 -12.57
CA GLN A 104 -2.32 -6.06 -13.74
C GLN A 104 -1.71 -4.65 -13.69
N CYS A 105 -2.33 -3.72 -12.96
CA CYS A 105 -1.79 -2.37 -12.77
C CYS A 105 -0.53 -2.33 -11.89
N VAL A 106 -0.15 -3.44 -11.26
CA VAL A 106 1.05 -3.56 -10.40
C VAL A 106 2.23 -4.04 -11.27
N ARG A 107 3.41 -3.43 -11.07
CA ARG A 107 4.62 -3.69 -11.88
C ARG A 107 5.02 -5.16 -11.79
N GLY A 108 5.29 -5.81 -12.92
CA GLY A 108 5.65 -7.24 -13.00
C GLY A 108 4.48 -8.19 -13.28
N SER A 109 3.28 -7.69 -13.60
CA SER A 109 2.16 -8.51 -14.07
C SER A 109 2.37 -8.98 -15.53
N PRO A 110 1.75 -10.10 -15.96
CA PRO A 110 2.01 -10.75 -17.26
C PRO A 110 1.78 -9.89 -18.51
N GLN A 111 1.18 -8.70 -18.39
CA GLN A 111 0.97 -7.78 -19.51
C GLN A 111 2.28 -7.22 -20.09
N TYR A 112 3.40 -7.31 -19.35
CA TYR A 112 4.71 -6.83 -19.78
C TYR A 112 5.63 -7.93 -20.33
N TRP A 113 5.17 -9.18 -20.40
CA TRP A 113 5.89 -10.25 -21.08
C TRP A 113 5.28 -10.40 -22.48
N HIS A 114 5.91 -9.74 -23.45
CA HIS A 114 5.71 -10.01 -24.87
C HIS A 114 6.48 -11.26 -25.28
#